data_AF-A0A4Q3ZCX3-F1
#
_entry.id   AF-A0A4Q3ZCX3-F1
#
_cell.length_a   1.000
_cell.length_b   1.000
_cell.length_c   1.000
_cell.angle_alpha   90.00
_cell.angle_beta   90.00
_cell.angle_gamma   90.00
#
_symmetry.space_group_name_H-M   'P 1'
#
loop_
_entity.id
_entity.type
_entity.pdbx_description
1 polymer ?
#
loop_
_entity_poly.entity_id
_entity_poly.type
_entity_poly.pdbx_seq_one_letter_code
_entity_poly.pdbx_strand_id
1 'polypeptide(L)' 'MSRRRQRGSVDDLLPDDIVPWARDVWRDRVELAKLDGGPWMLRKATEGLGIDQEEVDKLLGSKK' A
#
# COMPACT_ATOMS: atom_id res chain seq x y z
N MET A 1 -28.80 6.44 -23.78
CA MET A 1 -27.40 5.99 -23.65
C MET A 1 -26.94 6.26 -22.22
N SER A 2 -26.96 5.22 -21.38
CA SER A 2 -26.66 5.33 -19.95
C SER A 2 -25.16 5.54 -19.74
N ARG A 3 -24.75 6.79 -19.44
CA ARG A 3 -23.40 7.11 -18.98
C ARG A 3 -23.24 6.53 -17.58
N ARG A 4 -22.75 5.29 -17.49
CA ARG A 4 -22.22 4.74 -16.23
C ARG A 4 -21.11 5.68 -15.78
N ARG A 5 -21.36 6.42 -14.70
CA ARG A 5 -20.34 7.15 -13.95
C ARG A 5 -19.27 6.13 -13.57
N GLN A 6 -18.13 6.16 -14.25
CA GLN A 6 -16.93 5.44 -13.83
C GLN A 6 -16.64 5.89 -12.40
N ARG A 7 -16.74 4.96 -11.45
CA ARG A 7 -16.18 5.11 -10.12
C ARG A 7 -14.70 5.44 -10.33
N GLY A 8 -14.25 6.61 -9.86
CA GLY A 8 -12.82 6.93 -9.80
C GLY A 8 -12.12 5.75 -9.15
N SER A 9 -11.08 5.25 -9.82
CA SER A 9 -10.34 4.09 -9.31
C SER A 9 -9.70 4.50 -7.99
N VAL A 10 -9.51 3.57 -7.07
CA VAL A 10 -8.71 3.84 -5.85
C VAL A 10 -7.28 4.25 -6.24
N ASP A 11 -6.83 3.87 -7.45
CA ASP A 11 -5.59 4.34 -8.06
C ASP A 11 -5.59 5.85 -8.37
N ASP A 12 -6.73 6.50 -8.59
CA ASP A 12 -6.81 7.97 -8.81
C ASP A 12 -6.57 8.78 -7.51
N LEU A 13 -6.48 8.09 -6.35
CA LEU A 13 -6.16 8.71 -5.07
C LEU A 13 -4.68 8.62 -4.72
N LEU A 14 -3.87 7.93 -5.53
CA LEU A 14 -2.43 7.94 -5.37
C LEU A 14 -1.90 9.28 -5.89
N PRO A 15 -1.11 10.02 -5.10
CA PRO A 15 -0.44 11.22 -5.60
C PRO A 15 0.40 10.86 -6.84
N ASP A 16 0.56 11.79 -7.79
CA ASP A 16 1.42 11.62 -8.97
C ASP A 16 2.82 11.11 -8.58
N ASP A 17 3.28 11.49 -7.38
CA ASP A 17 4.42 10.92 -6.68
C ASP A 17 3.99 9.90 -5.61
N ILE A 18 3.96 8.62 -5.98
CA ILE A 18 3.72 7.51 -5.04
C ILE A 18 4.88 7.30 -4.05
N VAL A 19 6.08 7.81 -4.38
CA VAL A 19 7.31 7.54 -3.63
C VAL A 19 7.33 8.15 -2.23
N PRO A 20 6.95 9.43 -1.99
CA PRO A 20 6.86 9.99 -0.65
C PRO A 20 5.84 9.27 0.24
N TRP A 21 4.64 8.99 -0.29
CA TRP A 21 3.61 8.23 0.44
C TRP A 21 4.10 6.84 0.80
N ALA A 22 4.72 6.13 -0.16
CA ALA A 22 5.23 4.80 0.07
C ALA A 22 6.38 4.79 1.10
N ARG A 23 7.22 5.83 1.12
CA ARG A 23 8.25 6.01 2.16
C ARG A 23 7.65 6.18 3.54
N ASP A 24 6.60 6.99 3.69
CA ASP A 24 5.94 7.18 4.98
C ASP A 24 5.28 5.89 5.46
N VAL A 25 4.56 5.19 4.58
CA VAL A 25 3.97 3.88 4.88
C VAL A 25 5.04 2.85 5.27
N TRP A 26 6.15 2.80 4.54
CA TRP A 26 7.24 1.86 4.83
C TRP A 26 8.02 2.23 6.10
N ARG A 27 8.10 3.52 6.45
CA ARG A 27 8.68 3.97 7.73
C ARG A 27 7.86 3.41 8.89
N ASP A 28 6.54 3.52 8.80
CA ASP A 28 5.61 3.16 9.87
C ASP A 28 5.14 1.69 9.78
N ARG A 29 5.91 0.85 9.05
CA ARG A 29 5.51 -0.51 8.65
C ARG A 29 5.16 -1.46 9.79
N VAL A 30 5.83 -1.32 10.93
CA VAL A 30 5.59 -2.16 12.13
C VAL A 30 4.24 -1.86 12.76
N GLU A 31 3.84 -0.59 12.80
CA GLU A 31 2.54 -0.19 13.33
C GLU A 31 1.43 -0.49 12.33
N LEU A 32 1.68 -0.24 11.03
CA LEU A 32 0.72 -0.57 9.99
C LEU A 32 0.45 -2.07 9.94
N ALA A 33 1.44 -2.95 10.08
CA ALA A 33 1.23 -4.40 10.09
C ALA A 33 0.26 -4.91 11.16
N LYS A 34 -0.01 -4.12 12.20
CA LYS A 34 -0.99 -4.44 13.25
C LYS A 34 -2.42 -4.04 12.89
N LEU A 35 -2.60 -3.16 11.91
CA LEU A 35 -3.89 -2.67 11.46
C LEU A 35 -4.51 -3.61 10.41
N ASP A 36 -5.84 -3.75 10.42
CA ASP A 36 -6.56 -4.59 9.45
C ASP A 36 -6.34 -4.16 7.99
N GLY A 37 -6.15 -2.85 7.75
CA GLY A 37 -5.83 -2.30 6.43
C GLY A 37 -4.33 -2.23 6.10
N GLY A 38 -3.47 -2.49 7.08
CA GLY A 38 -2.02 -2.38 6.97
C GLY A 38 -1.36 -3.25 5.91
N PRO A 39 -1.71 -4.56 5.81
CA PRO A 39 -1.18 -5.44 4.78
C PRO A 39 -1.35 -4.87 3.36
N TRP A 40 -2.50 -4.26 3.07
CA TRP A 40 -2.74 -3.65 1.75
C TRP A 40 -1.85 -2.42 1.52
N MET A 41 -1.73 -1.54 2.52
CA MET A 41 -0.88 -0.35 2.42
C MET A 41 0.58 -0.71 2.21
N LEU A 42 1.08 -1.70 2.97
CA LEU A 42 2.47 -2.16 2.88
C LEU A 42 2.80 -2.71 1.49
N ARG A 43 1.91 -3.53 0.92
CA ARG A 43 2.09 -4.08 -0.44
C ARG A 43 2.13 -2.99 -1.50
N LYS A 44 1.27 -1.98 -1.38
CA LYS A 44 1.25 -0.83 -2.30
C LYS A 44 2.45 0.08 -2.15
N ALA A 45 2.95 0.26 -0.93
CA ALA A 45 4.18 1.00 -0.69
C ALA A 45 5.41 0.29 -1.24
N THR A 46 5.54 -1.03 -1.06
CA THR A 46 6.67 -1.77 -1.61
C THR A 46 6.64 -1.81 -3.14
N GLU A 47 5.47 -1.91 -3.75
CA GLU A 47 5.27 -1.76 -5.20
C GLU A 47 5.79 -0.39 -5.69
N GLY A 48 5.45 0.71 -4.99
CA GLY A 48 5.92 2.06 -5.32
C GLY A 48 7.40 2.32 -5.03
N LEU A 49 8.03 1.55 -4.14
CA LEU A 49 9.46 1.67 -3.80
C LEU A 49 10.36 0.67 -4.54
N GLY A 50 9.80 -0.26 -5.30
CA GLY A 50 10.56 -1.37 -5.90
C GLY A 50 11.15 -2.32 -4.86
N ILE A 51 10.54 -2.40 -3.67
CA ILE A 51 10.92 -3.33 -2.60
C ILE A 51 10.23 -4.68 -2.87
N ASP A 52 10.93 -5.77 -2.58
CA ASP A 52 10.39 -7.11 -2.73
C ASP A 52 9.14 -7.32 -1.85
N GLN A 53 8.13 -7.97 -2.39
CA GLN A 53 6.94 -8.38 -1.65
C GLN A 53 7.28 -9.39 -0.55
N GLU A 54 8.38 -10.15 -0.70
CA GLU A 54 8.89 -11.04 0.34
C GLU A 54 9.18 -10.30 1.66
N GLU A 55 9.62 -9.03 1.59
CA GLU A 55 9.87 -8.21 2.78
C GLU A 55 8.56 -7.87 3.50
N VAL A 56 7.46 -7.69 2.78
CA VAL A 56 6.12 -7.51 3.37
C VAL A 56 5.66 -8.81 4.03
N ASP A 57 5.84 -9.95 3.35
CA ASP A 57 5.41 -11.25 3.86
C ASP A 57 6.21 -11.67 5.10
N LYS A 58 7.51 -11.36 5.19
CA LYS A 58 8.30 -11.50 6.42
C LYS A 58 7.72 -10.66 7.55
N LEU A 59 7.32 -9.44 7.24
CA LEU A 59 6.84 -8.47 8.22
C LEU A 59 5.45 -8.83 8.76
N LEU A 60 4.57 -9.33 7.90
CA LEU A 60 3.24 -9.82 8.26
C LEU A 60 3.27 -11.24 8.87
N GLY A 61 4.20 -12.07 8.42
CA GLY A 61 4.39 -13.46 8.85
C GLY A 61 5.14 -13.61 10.18
N SER A 62 5.80 -12.56 10.66
CA SER A 62 6.46 -12.53 11.99
C SER A 62 5.47 -12.56 13.17
N LYS A 63 4.17 -12.70 12.92
CA LYS A 63 3.10 -12.76 13.95
C LYS A 63 2.90 -14.17 14.54
N LYS A 64 3.97 -14.96 14.69
CA LYS A 64 3.91 -16.33 15.22
C LYS A 64 4.46 -16.43 16.63
#